data_AF-A0A3D5UV57-F1
#
_entry.id   AF-A0A3D5UV57-F1
#
_cell.length_a   1.000
_cell.length_b   1.000
_cell.length_c   1.000
_cell.angle_alpha   90.00
_cell.angle_beta   90.00
_cell.angle_gamma   90.00
#
_symmetry.space_group_name_H-M   'P 1'
#
loop_
_entity.id
_entity.type
_entity.pdbx_description
1 polymer ?
#
loop_
_entity_poly.entity_id
_entity_poly.type
_entity_poly.pdbx_seq_one_letter_code
_entity_poly.pdbx_strand_id
1 'polypeptide(L)'
;TYMLTHWCRDRSRGERLDLPFVVKSQTRDTAEAIGLLDRGLIAPGMKADVNVIDFERLRLLPPHMVYDLPSGARRLMQEAEGYVATIVSGEV
;
A
#
# COMPACT_ATOMS: atom_id res chain seq x y z
N THR A 1 0.53 0.37 3.97
CA THR A 1 1.32 -0.53 4.84
C THR A 1 0.63 -0.91 6.14
N TYR A 2 0.20 0.02 7.01
CA TYR A 2 -0.39 -0.32 8.33
C TYR A 2 -1.57 -1.31 8.26
N MET A 3 -2.45 -1.19 7.27
CA MET A 3 -3.55 -2.13 7.02
C MET A 3 -3.05 -3.57 6.83
N LEU A 4 -1.96 -3.74 6.07
CA LEU A 4 -1.38 -5.04 5.79
C LEU A 4 -0.62 -5.59 7.00
N THR A 5 0.17 -4.74 7.68
CA THR A 5 0.97 -5.19 8.83
C THR A 5 0.10 -5.38 10.06
N HIS A 6 -0.49 -4.32 10.61
CA HIS A 6 -1.25 -4.41 11.85
C HIS A 6 -2.51 -5.27 11.67
N TRP A 7 -3.40 -4.88 10.75
CA TRP A 7 -4.74 -5.47 10.71
C TRP A 7 -4.78 -6.88 10.12
N CYS A 8 -3.84 -7.26 9.24
CA CYS A 8 -3.81 -8.61 8.67
C CYS A 8 -2.80 -9.54 9.35
N ARG A 9 -1.71 -9.03 9.96
CA ARG A 9 -0.58 -9.87 10.40
C ARG A 9 -0.19 -9.71 11.88
N ASP A 10 -0.06 -8.50 12.40
CA ASP A 10 0.63 -8.26 13.68
C ASP A 10 -0.32 -8.03 14.86
N ARG A 11 -1.60 -7.79 14.60
CA ARG A 11 -2.60 -7.56 15.66
C ARG A 11 -2.69 -8.77 16.58
N SER A 12 -2.53 -8.50 17.88
CA SER A 12 -2.58 -9.47 18.98
C SER A 12 -3.84 -9.34 19.84
N ARG A 13 -4.54 -8.20 19.76
CA ARG A 13 -5.79 -7.95 20.50
C ARG A 13 -6.96 -7.80 19.53
N GLY A 14 -7.89 -8.76 19.57
CA GLY A 14 -9.05 -8.82 18.67
C GLY A 14 -8.73 -9.49 17.33
N GLU A 15 -9.76 -9.63 16.50
CA GLU A 15 -9.65 -10.32 15.22
C GLU A 15 -8.81 -9.55 14.21
N ARG A 16 -8.19 -10.30 13.30
CA ARG A 16 -7.48 -9.79 12.12
C ARG A 16 -8.47 -9.72 10.95
N LEU A 17 -8.17 -8.85 10.00
CA LEU A 17 -8.89 -8.79 8.74
C LEU A 17 -8.26 -9.74 7.73
N ASP A 18 -9.08 -10.33 6.87
CA ASP A 18 -8.61 -11.20 5.79
C ASP A 18 -7.76 -10.41 4.80
N LEU A 19 -6.59 -10.97 4.44
CA LEU A 19 -5.66 -10.32 3.52
C LEU A 19 -6.31 -10.01 2.15
N PRO A 20 -7.06 -10.93 1.48
CA PRO A 20 -7.72 -10.63 0.22
C PRO A 20 -8.74 -9.49 0.34
N PHE A 21 -9.46 -9.41 1.47
CA PHE A 21 -10.41 -8.33 1.73
C PHE A 21 -9.69 -6.99 1.79
N VAL A 22 -8.63 -6.89 2.59
CA VAL A 22 -7.84 -5.65 2.76
C VAL A 22 -7.12 -5.24 1.47
N VAL A 23 -6.65 -6.19 0.66
CA VAL A 23 -6.07 -5.92 -0.66
C VAL A 23 -7.13 -5.38 -1.61
N LYS A 24 -8.30 -6.03 -1.72
CA LYS A 24 -9.42 -5.56 -2.57
C LYS A 24 -9.87 -4.14 -2.19
N SER A 25 -10.02 -3.86 -0.90
CA SER A 25 -10.41 -2.53 -0.42
C SER A 25 -9.42 -1.42 -0.82
N GLN A 26 -8.11 -1.72 -0.77
CA GLN A 26 -7.04 -0.78 -1.15
C GLN A 26 -6.72 -0.76 -2.66
N THR A 27 -7.37 -1.60 -3.46
CA THR A 27 -7.12 -1.72 -4.91
C THR A 27 -8.41 -1.55 -5.69
N ARG A 28 -9.10 -2.65 -6.01
CA ARG A 28 -10.30 -2.65 -6.87
C ARG A 28 -11.41 -1.73 -6.36
N ASP A 29 -11.75 -1.80 -5.07
CA ASP A 29 -12.87 -1.03 -4.53
C ASP A 29 -12.58 0.47 -4.58
N THR A 30 -11.34 0.86 -4.26
CA THR A 30 -10.90 2.25 -4.36
C THR A 30 -10.90 2.72 -5.81
N ALA A 31 -10.39 1.90 -6.74
CA ALA A 31 -10.34 2.23 -8.17
C ALA A 31 -11.75 2.43 -8.75
N GLU A 32 -12.68 1.52 -8.47
CA GLU A 32 -14.08 1.64 -8.88
C GLU A 32 -14.77 2.87 -8.28
N ALA A 33 -14.51 3.16 -7.00
CA ALA A 33 -15.12 4.30 -6.31
C ALA A 33 -14.76 5.66 -6.94
N ILE A 34 -13.62 5.76 -7.63
CA ILE A 34 -13.19 6.98 -8.33
C ILE A 34 -13.22 6.88 -9.85
N GLY A 35 -13.82 5.81 -10.40
CA GLY A 35 -14.00 5.64 -11.85
C GLY A 35 -12.78 5.12 -12.63
N LEU A 36 -11.76 4.59 -11.96
CA LEU A 36 -10.60 3.96 -12.60
C LEU A 36 -10.88 2.48 -12.89
N LEU A 37 -11.67 2.21 -13.94
CA LEU A 37 -12.15 0.87 -14.26
C LEU A 37 -11.11 -0.04 -14.93
N ASP A 38 -9.97 0.51 -15.34
CA ASP A 38 -8.83 -0.21 -15.93
C ASP A 38 -7.75 -0.57 -14.90
N ARG A 39 -7.99 -0.35 -13.60
CA ARG A 39 -7.01 -0.55 -12.51
C ARG A 39 -7.55 -1.38 -11.34
N GLY A 40 -6.65 -1.71 -10.42
CA GLY A 40 -7.01 -2.34 -9.14
C GLY A 40 -7.34 -3.83 -9.22
N LEU A 41 -7.20 -4.48 -10.38
CA LEU A 41 -7.36 -5.92 -10.55
C LEU A 41 -6.22 -6.48 -11.40
N ILE A 42 -5.68 -7.63 -10.99
CA ILE A 42 -4.74 -8.41 -11.80
C ILE A 42 -5.56 -9.30 -12.74
N ALA A 43 -5.74 -8.84 -13.97
CA ALA A 43 -6.41 -9.58 -15.04
C ALA A 43 -5.94 -9.09 -16.42
N PRO A 44 -6.03 -9.90 -17.48
CA PRO A 44 -5.74 -9.45 -18.84
C PRO A 44 -6.57 -8.20 -19.20
N GLY A 45 -5.94 -7.24 -19.87
CA GLY A 45 -6.56 -5.98 -20.27
C GLY A 45 -6.56 -4.88 -19.20
N MET A 46 -6.17 -5.20 -17.96
CA MET A 46 -5.98 -4.20 -16.91
C MET A 46 -4.60 -3.54 -17.03
N LYS A 47 -4.48 -2.31 -16.54
CA LYS A 47 -3.20 -1.62 -16.45
C LYS A 47 -2.25 -2.36 -15.51
N ALA A 48 -0.99 -2.50 -15.91
CA ALA A 48 0.05 -3.21 -15.18
C ALA A 48 0.59 -2.40 -13.99
N ASP A 49 -0.27 -2.11 -13.02
CA ASP A 49 0.08 -1.50 -11.74
C ASP A 49 0.11 -2.58 -10.65
N VAL A 50 1.31 -2.96 -10.19
CA VAL A 50 1.49 -4.11 -9.30
C VAL A 50 2.52 -3.80 -8.23
N ASN A 51 2.23 -4.18 -6.98
CA ASN A 51 3.23 -4.22 -5.91
C ASN A 51 3.62 -5.66 -5.64
N VAL A 52 4.93 -5.93 -5.61
CA VAL A 52 5.49 -7.19 -5.09
C VAL A 52 5.97 -6.92 -3.67
N ILE A 53 5.44 -7.68 -2.70
CA ILE A 53 5.65 -7.41 -1.28
C ILE A 53 6.20 -8.68 -0.62
N ASP A 54 7.33 -8.55 0.07
CA ASP A 54 7.78 -9.51 1.08
C ASP A 54 6.92 -9.30 2.32
N PHE A 55 5.82 -10.05 2.39
CA PHE A 55 4.82 -9.87 3.43
C PHE A 55 5.32 -10.25 4.82
N GLU A 56 6.39 -11.03 4.97
CA GLU A 56 6.98 -11.33 6.29
C GLU A 56 7.86 -10.17 6.76
N ARG A 57 8.60 -9.54 5.85
CA ARG A 57 9.49 -8.41 6.17
C ARG A 57 8.81 -7.05 6.13
N LEU A 58 7.57 -6.97 5.64
CA LEU A 58 6.82 -5.71 5.53
C LEU A 58 6.71 -5.02 6.90
N ARG A 59 7.26 -3.82 7.05
CA ARG A 59 7.19 -3.05 8.30
C ARG A 59 7.19 -1.56 8.04
N LEU A 60 6.60 -0.82 8.97
CA LEU A 60 6.73 0.63 9.05
C LEU A 60 7.97 0.98 9.86
N LEU A 61 8.77 1.92 9.37
CA LEU A 61 9.89 2.49 10.10
C LEU A 61 9.42 3.55 11.11
N PRO A 62 10.24 3.91 12.10
CA PRO A 62 9.94 5.04 12.97
C PRO A 62 9.69 6.32 12.17
N PRO A 63 8.67 7.12 12.51
CA PRO A 63 8.39 8.35 11.78
C PRO A 63 9.47 9.41 12.08
N HIS A 64 9.77 10.25 11.10
CA HIS A 64 10.76 11.32 11.21
C HIS A 64 10.27 12.61 10.53
N MET A 65 10.86 13.75 10.90
CA MET A 65 10.51 15.05 10.32
C MET A 65 11.33 15.33 9.06
N VAL A 66 10.66 15.76 7.99
CA VAL A 66 11.27 16.19 6.72
C VAL A 66 10.94 17.65 6.45
N TYR A 67 11.91 18.39 5.91
CA TYR A 67 11.89 19.84 5.69
C TYR A 67 12.00 20.15 4.19
N ASP A 68 11.06 19.62 3.40
CA ASP A 68 11.11 19.64 1.92
C ASP A 68 9.89 20.32 1.27
N LEU A 69 9.00 20.94 2.05
CA LEU A 69 7.82 21.60 1.49
C LEU A 69 8.17 22.98 0.89
N PRO A 70 7.56 23.36 -0.25
CA PRO A 70 7.84 24.64 -0.93
C PRO A 70 7.66 25.89 -0.05
N SER A 71 6.80 25.84 0.96
CA SER A 71 6.53 26.93 1.89
C SER A 71 7.52 27.01 3.07
N GLY A 72 8.50 26.10 3.16
CA GLY A 72 9.38 25.96 4.33
C GLY A 72 8.73 25.26 5.53
N ALA A 73 7.50 24.77 5.37
CA ALA A 73 6.84 23.92 6.36
C ALA A 73 7.53 22.54 6.46
N ARG A 74 7.23 21.82 7.55
CA ARG A 74 7.73 20.45 7.81
C ARG A 74 6.61 19.42 7.74
N ARG A 75 6.92 18.21 7.28
CA ARG A 75 5.99 17.07 7.28
C ARG A 75 6.55 15.89 8.05
N LEU A 76 5.66 15.15 8.72
CA LEU A 76 6.00 13.88 9.35
C LEU A 76 5.98 12.81 8.26
N MET A 77 7.11 12.14 8.06
CA MET A 77 7.25 11.03 7.11
C MET A 77 7.38 9.72 7.86
N GLN A 78 6.75 8.68 7.31
CA GLN A 78 6.91 7.32 7.79
C GLN A 78 7.18 6.42 6.61
N GLU A 79 8.41 5.91 6.56
CA GLU A 79 8.86 4.99 5.52
C GLU A 79 8.42 3.56 5.82
N ALA A 80 8.49 2.71 4.80
CA ALA A 80 8.18 1.31 4.90
C ALA A 80 9.26 0.47 4.20
N GLU A 81 9.55 -0.69 4.77
CA GLU A 81 10.39 -1.72 4.16
C GLU A 81 9.56 -2.95 3.81
N GLY A 82 10.08 -3.81 2.93
CA GLY A 82 9.41 -5.05 2.50
C GLY A 82 8.64 -4.95 1.18
N TYR A 83 8.59 -3.77 0.56
CA TYR A 83 8.25 -3.68 -0.86
C TYR A 83 9.46 -4.12 -1.70
N VAL A 84 9.28 -5.13 -2.54
CA VAL A 84 10.33 -5.69 -3.41
C VAL A 84 10.35 -4.96 -4.75
N ALA A 85 9.17 -4.64 -5.28
CA ALA A 85 9.01 -3.85 -6.48
C ALA A 85 7.66 -3.13 -6.46
N THR A 86 7.63 -1.93 -7.02
CA THR A 86 6.40 -1.20 -7.34
C THR A 86 6.43 -0.94 -8.83
N ILE A 87 5.48 -1.53 -9.54
CA ILE A 87 5.37 -1.48 -10.99
C ILE A 87 4.21 -0.55 -11.33
N VAL A 88 4.43 0.42 -12.21
CA VAL A 88 3.43 1.38 -12.67
C VAL A 88 3.41 1.36 -14.18
N SER A 89 2.25 1.05 -14.77
CA SER A 89 2.12 0.90 -16.24
C SER A 89 3.10 -0.11 -16.87
N GLY A 90 3.59 -1.09 -16.12
CA GLY A 90 4.58 -2.06 -16.57
C GLY A 90 6.05 -1.64 -16.39
N GLU A 91 6.32 -0.46 -15.83
CA GLU A 91 7.67 0.02 -15.52
C GLU A 91 7.96 -0.07 -14.01
N VAL A 92 9.20 -0.42 -13.65
CA VAL A 92 9.68 -0.55 -12.26
C VAL A 92 10.31 0.74 -11.77
#